data_AF-A0A941WG57-F1
#
_entry.id   AF-A0A941WG57-F1
#
_cell.length_a   1.000
_cell.length_b   1.000
_cell.length_c   1.000
_cell.angle_alpha   90.00
_cell.angle_beta   90.00
_cell.angle_gamma   90.00
#
_symmetry.space_group_name_H-M   'P 1'
#
loop_
_entity.id
_entity.type
_entity.pdbx_description
1 polymer ?
#
loop_
_entity_poly.entity_id
_entity_poly.type
_entity_poly.pdbx_seq_one_letter_code
_entity_poly.pdbx_strand_id
1 'polypeptide(L)'
;MNSEKLKGHILILITNILFAINMPISKYLLPSHVQPEALTIMRMGSACLLFWLTSLFIKREKVTIKDLGLLFICAMCGVGINQGLFIVGLNRTSPVDASIIATGVPIFVML
;
A
#
# COMPACT_ATOMS: atom_id res chain seq x y z
N MET A 1 16.34 26.09 -7.32
CA MET A 1 15.32 25.01 -7.30
C MET A 1 14.09 25.56 -6.60
N ASN A 2 12.90 25.55 -7.22
CA ASN A 2 11.69 26.11 -6.60
C ASN A 2 11.36 25.41 -5.27
N SER A 3 10.93 26.16 -4.26
CA SER A 3 10.55 25.64 -2.93
C SER A 3 9.55 24.48 -3.02
N GLU A 4 8.55 24.60 -3.91
CA GLU A 4 7.55 23.55 -4.14
C GLU A 4 8.13 22.27 -4.76
N LYS A 5 9.13 22.38 -5.64
CA LYS A 5 9.84 21.22 -6.19
C LYS A 5 10.68 20.52 -5.13
N LEU A 6 11.35 21.30 -4.28
CA LEU A 6 12.13 20.75 -3.17
C LEU A 6 11.25 19.99 -2.17
N LYS A 7 10.09 20.53 -1.79
CA LYS A 7 9.10 19.82 -0.95
C LYS A 7 8.66 18.52 -1.59
N GLY A 8 8.33 18.54 -2.89
CA GLY A 8 7.97 17.33 -3.64
C GLY A 8 9.06 16.26 -3.59
N HIS A 9 10.32 16.62 -3.85
CA HIS A 9 11.44 15.68 -3.79
C HIS A 9 11.66 15.11 -2.38
N ILE A 10 11.54 15.92 -1.34
CA ILE A 10 11.65 15.46 0.05
C ILE A 10 10.52 14.47 0.39
N LEU A 11 9.28 14.76 -0.01
CA LEU A 11 8.14 13.87 0.23
C LEU A 11 8.31 12.53 -0.48
N ILE A 12 8.79 12.54 -1.72
CA ILE A 12 9.08 11.32 -2.48
C ILE A 12 10.21 10.53 -1.81
N LEU A 13 11.26 11.20 -1.34
CA LEU A 13 12.37 10.55 -0.66
C LEU A 13 11.89 9.86 0.63
N ILE A 14 11.11 10.56 1.46
CA ILE A 14 10.54 10.00 2.69
C ILE A 14 9.65 8.78 2.38
N THR A 15 8.80 8.90 1.36
CA THR A 15 7.92 7.80 0.95
C THR A 15 8.71 6.56 0.53
N ASN A 16 9.79 6.74 -0.24
CA ASN A 16 10.66 5.62 -0.64
C ASN A 16 11.36 4.98 0.55
N ILE A 17 11.85 5.77 1.52
CA ILE A 17 12.46 5.25 2.74
C ILE A 17 11.45 4.41 3.54
N LEU A 18 10.22 4.91 3.71
CA LEU A 18 9.16 4.18 4.41
C LEU A 18 8.83 2.84 3.71
N PHE A 19 8.78 2.84 2.38
CA PHE A 19 8.58 1.62 1.59
C PHE A 19 9.74 0.63 1.74
N ALA A 20 10.98 1.12 1.66
CA ALA A 20 12.18 0.31 1.81
C ALA A 20 12.25 -0.35 3.19
N ILE A 21 11.87 0.36 4.25
CA ILE A 21 11.79 -0.17 5.61
C ILE A 21 10.61 -1.15 5.79
N ASN A 22 9.50 -0.96 5.05
CA ASN A 22 8.33 -1.82 5.16
C ASN A 22 8.62 -3.27 4.73
N MET A 23 9.44 -3.50 3.71
CA MET A 23 9.78 -4.83 3.22
C MET A 23 10.49 -5.73 4.26
N PRO A 24 11.60 -5.33 4.89
CA PRO A 24 12.26 -6.15 5.90
C PRO A 24 11.42 -6.31 7.17
N ILE A 25 10.70 -5.27 7.62
CA ILE A 25 9.81 -5.37 8.79
C ILE A 25 8.68 -6.37 8.51
N SER A 26 8.04 -6.26 7.35
CA SER A 26 6.96 -7.17 6.98
C SER A 26 7.47 -8.61 6.85
N LYS A 27 8.68 -8.81 6.30
CA LYS A 27 9.28 -10.14 6.24
C LYS A 27 9.62 -10.69 7.63
N TYR A 28 10.13 -9.87 8.55
CA TYR A 28 10.42 -10.27 9.92
C TYR A 28 9.16 -10.75 10.67
N LEU A 29 8.02 -10.12 10.40
CA LEU A 29 6.73 -10.49 11.00
C LEU A 29 6.15 -11.80 10.41
N LEU A 30 6.62 -12.23 9.23
CA LEU A 30 6.12 -13.42 8.52
C LEU A 30 7.07 -14.62 8.65
N PRO A 31 6.59 -15.87 8.71
CA PRO A 31 5.36 -16.39 9.33
C PRO A 31 5.59 -16.87 10.77
N SER A 32 6.77 -16.64 11.34
CA SER A 32 7.12 -17.06 12.71
C SER A 32 6.33 -16.32 13.79
N HIS A 33 5.83 -15.12 13.49
CA HIS A 33 5.09 -14.28 14.43
C HIS A 33 3.63 -14.07 14.01
N VAL A 34 3.36 -13.84 12.71
CA VAL A 34 2.03 -13.52 12.18
C VAL A 34 1.82 -14.20 10.82
N GLN A 35 0.63 -14.77 10.59
CA GLN A 35 0.27 -15.31 9.28
C GLN A 35 0.14 -14.19 8.22
N PRO A 36 0.53 -14.44 6.95
CA PRO A 36 0.42 -13.45 5.86
C PRO A 36 -0.95 -12.81 5.70
N GLU A 37 -1.99 -13.62 5.87
CA GLU A 37 -3.39 -13.22 5.78
C GLU A 37 -3.76 -12.31 6.97
N ALA A 38 -3.31 -12.66 8.17
CA ALA A 38 -3.54 -11.88 9.39
C ALA A 38 -2.85 -10.50 9.31
N LEU A 39 -1.62 -10.44 8.78
CA LEU A 39 -0.92 -9.16 8.57
C LEU A 39 -1.64 -8.27 7.55
N THR A 40 -2.22 -8.86 6.50
CA THR A 40 -3.01 -8.12 5.50
C THR A 40 -4.32 -7.58 6.10
N ILE A 41 -5.04 -8.42 6.85
CA ILE A 41 -6.28 -8.02 7.53
C ILE A 41 -6.00 -6.90 8.55
N MET A 42 -4.90 -6.99 9.30
CA MET A 42 -4.52 -5.95 10.25
C MET A 42 -4.27 -4.60 9.57
N ARG A 43 -3.61 -4.60 8.40
CA ARG A 43 -3.39 -3.38 7.60
C ARG A 43 -4.69 -2.80 7.04
N MET A 44 -5.58 -3.65 6.50
CA MET A 44 -6.86 -3.20 5.96
C MET A 44 -7.80 -2.71 7.08
N GLY A 45 -7.81 -3.39 8.22
CA GLY A 45 -8.58 -3.03 9.40
C GLY A 45 -8.12 -1.71 10.01
N SER A 46 -6.81 -1.51 10.16
CA SER A 46 -6.28 -0.22 10.66
C SER A 46 -6.57 0.93 9.70
N ALA A 47 -6.43 0.72 8.39
CA ALA A 47 -6.83 1.71 7.39
C ALA A 47 -8.32 2.03 7.49
N CYS A 48 -9.19 1.02 7.61
CA CYS A 48 -10.62 1.20 7.76
C CYS A 48 -10.97 2.02 9.02
N LEU A 49 -10.35 1.70 10.17
CA LEU A 49 -10.54 2.45 11.41
C LEU A 49 -10.09 3.91 11.28
N LEU A 50 -8.93 4.16 10.68
CA LEU A 50 -8.42 5.52 10.46
C LEU A 50 -9.33 6.32 9.52
N PHE A 51 -9.79 5.72 8.41
CA PHE A 51 -10.71 6.38 7.48
C PHE A 51 -12.07 6.65 8.13
N TRP A 52 -12.57 5.73 8.94
CA TRP A 52 -13.81 5.93 9.69
C TRP A 52 -13.66 7.10 10.67
N LEU A 53 -12.61 7.12 11.48
CA LEU A 53 -12.33 8.21 12.42
C LEU A 53 -12.21 9.55 11.69
N THR A 54 -11.49 9.58 10.58
CA THR A 54 -11.32 10.80 9.77
C THR A 54 -12.64 11.25 9.14
N SER A 55 -13.52 10.32 8.77
CA SER A 55 -14.86 10.61 8.25
C SER A 55 -15.76 11.34 9.26
N LEU A 56 -15.47 11.26 10.57
CA LEU A 56 -16.19 12.03 11.59
C LEU A 56 -15.82 13.52 11.57
N PHE A 57 -14.62 13.87 11.11
CA PHE A 57 -14.11 15.25 11.11
C PHE A 57 -14.24 15.95 9.75
N ILE A 58 -14.47 15.21 8.68
CA ILE A 58 -14.53 15.74 7.30
C ILE A 58 -15.98 15.77 6.81
N LYS A 59 -16.34 16.79 6.03
CA LYS A 59 -17.65 16.86 5.36
C LYS A 59 -17.87 15.62 4.49
N ARG A 60 -18.98 14.93 4.72
CA ARG A 60 -19.38 13.77 3.91
C ARG A 60 -19.64 14.20 2.47
N GLU A 61 -18.86 13.66 1.56
CA GLU A 61 -19.06 13.78 0.12
C GLU A 61 -20.08 12.73 -0.34
N LYS A 62 -21.12 13.16 -1.07
CA LYS A 62 -22.13 12.24 -1.60
C LYS A 62 -21.61 11.62 -2.88
N VAL A 63 -21.32 10.33 -2.83
CA VAL A 63 -20.89 9.54 -3.98
C VAL A 63 -22.10 8.86 -4.61
N THR A 64 -22.20 8.88 -5.94
CA THR A 64 -23.27 8.18 -6.67
C THR A 64 -23.07 6.68 -6.58
N ILE A 65 -24.15 5.89 -6.56
CA ILE A 65 -24.09 4.41 -6.45
C ILE A 65 -23.24 3.79 -7.58
N LYS A 66 -23.27 4.39 -8.78
CA LYS A 66 -22.43 3.97 -9.92
C LYS A 66 -20.94 4.15 -9.64
N ASP A 67 -20.57 5.30 -9.07
CA ASP A 67 -19.19 5.61 -8.71
C ASP A 67 -18.71 4.75 -7.54
N LEU A 68 -19.61 4.37 -6.63
CA LEU A 68 -19.31 3.43 -5.55
C LEU A 68 -18.95 2.04 -6.10
N GLY A 69 -19.65 1.57 -7.13
CA GLY A 69 -19.31 0.32 -7.83
C GLY A 69 -17.93 0.38 -8.50
N LEU A 70 -17.61 1.50 -9.16
CA LEU A 70 -16.29 1.72 -9.75
C LEU A 70 -15.19 1.78 -8.69
N LEU A 71 -15.42 2.52 -7.60
CA LEU A 71 -14.50 2.61 -6.46
C LEU A 71 -14.25 1.24 -5.83
N PHE A 72 -15.26 0.38 -5.75
CA PHE A 72 -15.10 -0.98 -5.24
C PHE A 72 -14.15 -1.80 -6.13
N ILE A 73 -14.34 -1.78 -7.45
CA ILE A 73 -13.46 -2.47 -8.40
C ILE A 73 -12.04 -1.90 -8.34
N CYS A 74 -11.90 -0.57 -8.32
CA CYS A 74 -10.60 0.09 -8.17
C CYS A 74 -9.92 -0.26 -6.84
N ALA A 75 -10.65 -0.34 -5.74
CA ALA A 75 -10.10 -0.72 -4.45
C ALA A 75 -9.66 -2.20 -4.42
N MET A 76 -10.43 -3.09 -5.04
CA MET A 76 -10.06 -4.50 -5.17
C MET A 76 -8.81 -4.67 -6.02
N CYS A 77 -8.76 -4.10 -7.23
CA CYS A 77 -7.61 -4.25 -8.12
C CYS A 77 -6.38 -3.48 -7.61
N GLY A 78 -6.58 -2.24 -7.14
CA GLY A 78 -5.49 -1.35 -6.76
C GLY A 78 -4.86 -1.68 -5.41
N VAL A 79 -5.65 -2.07 -4.41
CA VAL A 79 -5.16 -2.27 -3.04
C VAL A 79 -5.36 -3.70 -2.57
N GLY A 80 -6.56 -4.27 -2.70
CA GLY A 80 -6.87 -5.60 -2.15
C GLY A 80 -6.01 -6.72 -2.75
N ILE A 81 -6.10 -6.90 -4.06
CA ILE A 81 -5.37 -7.93 -4.81
C ILE A 81 -3.86 -7.63 -4.78
N ASN A 82 -3.47 -6.37 -4.99
CA ASN A 82 -2.07 -5.96 -4.97
C ASN A 82 -1.40 -6.28 -3.62
N GLN A 83 -2.03 -5.90 -2.50
CA GLN A 83 -1.48 -6.13 -1.16
C GLN A 83 -1.44 -7.63 -0.81
N GLY A 84 -2.46 -8.40 -1.20
CA GLY A 84 -2.49 -9.85 -1.00
C GLY A 84 -1.39 -10.57 -1.77
N LEU A 85 -1.23 -10.25 -3.06
CA LEU A 85 -0.14 -10.80 -3.88
C LEU A 85 1.24 -10.41 -3.34
N PHE A 86 1.39 -9.15 -2.89
CA PHE A 86 2.64 -8.67 -2.31
C PHE A 86 3.01 -9.45 -1.04
N ILE A 87 2.08 -9.68 -0.13
CA ILE A 87 2.39 -10.39 1.12
C ILE A 87 2.73 -11.87 0.88
N VAL A 88 2.03 -12.51 -0.05
CA VAL A 88 2.29 -13.90 -0.44
C VAL A 88 3.65 -14.02 -1.12
N GLY A 89 3.95 -13.11 -2.06
CA GLY A 89 5.25 -13.03 -2.71
C GLY A 89 6.39 -12.78 -1.72
N LEU A 90 6.23 -11.81 -0.82
CA LEU A 90 7.21 -11.52 0.22
C LEU A 90 7.39 -12.70 1.18
N ASN A 91 6.33 -13.45 1.51
CA ASN A 91 6.45 -14.64 2.35
C ASN A 91 7.30 -15.73 1.67
N ARG A 92 7.17 -15.90 0.35
CA ARG A 92 7.90 -16.91 -0.43
C ARG A 92 9.32 -16.50 -0.83
N THR A 93 9.64 -15.20 -0.78
CA THR A 93 10.85 -14.62 -1.35
C THR A 93 11.67 -13.84 -0.30
N SER A 94 12.92 -13.48 -0.59
CA SER A 94 13.70 -12.58 0.28
C SER A 94 13.27 -11.11 0.09
N PRO A 95 13.46 -10.23 1.09
CA PRO A 95 13.20 -8.80 0.94
C PRO A 95 14.01 -8.16 -0.19
N VAL A 96 15.22 -8.69 -0.45
CA VAL A 96 16.11 -8.18 -1.50
C VAL A 96 15.55 -8.49 -2.88
N ASP A 97 15.16 -9.74 -3.14
CA ASP A 97 14.62 -10.11 -4.44
C ASP A 97 13.25 -9.45 -4.67
N ALA A 98 12.43 -9.31 -3.62
CA ALA A 98 11.17 -8.57 -3.68
C ALA A 98 11.39 -7.09 -4.05
N SER A 99 12.44 -6.45 -3.51
CA SER A 99 12.81 -5.07 -3.85
C SER A 99 13.26 -4.93 -5.31
N ILE A 100 14.02 -5.90 -5.82
CA ILE A 100 14.48 -5.92 -7.21
C ILE A 100 13.29 -6.04 -8.15
N ILE A 101 12.36 -6.95 -7.87
CA ILE A 101 11.13 -7.13 -8.67
C ILE A 101 10.29 -5.85 -8.63
N ALA A 102 10.12 -5.22 -7.46
CA ALA A 102 9.36 -3.98 -7.30
C ALA A 102 9.97 -2.82 -8.11
N THR A 103 11.30 -2.79 -8.29
CA THR A 103 11.99 -1.80 -9.11
C THR A 103 11.66 -1.94 -10.61
N GLY A 104 11.22 -3.12 -11.05
CA GLY A 104 10.76 -3.38 -12.41
C GLY A 104 9.34 -2.91 -12.71
N VAL A 105 8.54 -2.52 -11.69
CA VAL A 105 7.13 -2.09 -11.87
C VAL A 105 6.95 -1.01 -12.94
N PRO A 106 7.80 0.04 -13.04
CA PRO A 106 7.64 1.05 -14.08
C PRO A 106 7.68 0.50 -15.51
N ILE A 107 8.45 -0.58 -15.75
CA ILE A 107 8.53 -1.22 -17.07
C ILE A 107 7.17 -1.85 -17.41
N PHE A 108 6.55 -2.54 -16.46
CA PHE A 108 5.22 -3.13 -16.64
C PHE A 108 4.11 -2.10 -16.77
N VAL A 109 4.25 -0.92 -16.16
CA VAL A 109 3.26 0.17 -16.27
C VAL A 109 3.36 0.89 -17.63
N MET A 110 4.54 0.91 -18.25
CA MET A 110 4.73 1.50 -19.57
C MET A 110 4.24 0.63 -20.73
N LEU A 111 4.13 -0.68 -20.53
CA LEU A 111 3.64 -1.67 -21.50
C LEU A 111 2.11 -1.74 -21.48
#